data_AF-A0A0Q6DJ87-F1
#
_entry.id   AF-A0A0Q6DJ87-F1
#
_cell.length_a   1.000
_cell.length_b   1.000
_cell.length_c   1.000
_cell.angle_alpha   90.00
_cell.angle_beta   90.00
_cell.angle_gamma   90.00
#
_symmetry.space_group_name_H-M   'P 1'
#
loop_
_entity.id
_entity.type
_entity.pdbx_description
1 polymer ?
#
loop_
_entity_poly.entity_id
_entity_poly.type
_entity_poly.pdbx_seq_one_letter_code
_entity_poly.pdbx_strand_id
1 'polypeptide(L)'
;MRPAAFLLATVFALFGWISSAAAQGTVRQVYLVQNSGWMEPFYKDETSQFLNLVTHLVRSSELTGVPITIASFNQDGQIEGRRSPDVVFEGAVSDAAFEAVSRIDVPRRANGRYADADFLGALKSTLGTILQGQEGVIWMVTNNKNSPDNSQNVMENTRGFYDLLRQSDFITRIVSFPLRMRVVGPNFSENGFIIYAIAYGETAARALDVVIAPGTPIRSLFADPPVSLKPVAPEAVELILDAQSLGDGVTARMQDGIVVVDDLAAEAGRVLTVRGQVRNVAYPKKIVSATVTTRWDSGAAENGPQASADPPQIQDLAAGAISAPVALTLSLPPFERPPGLAGLFETEAVIDGRLRIALNDLSYDLDDAFVEKAAAVFGGSLLGDGQRQLVEEQLPRIFFDYEAIDSAVTDVPMRLVVRFSSLPLYLAAGALLALLAAVGALVWLATRARTYTVAAGGSSHRLLLRSGQAVTVEGLDGSRHRVTGRLFGAPSIHPST
;
A
#
# COMPACT_ATOMS: atom_id res chain seq x y z
N MET A 1 35.25 -41.76 -7.25
CA MET A 1 36.22 -40.66 -7.02
C MET A 1 35.53 -39.34 -7.32
N ARG A 2 35.07 -38.64 -6.26
CA ARG A 2 34.95 -37.17 -6.23
C ARG A 2 36.38 -36.61 -6.00
N PRO A 3 36.73 -35.33 -6.29
CA PRO A 3 35.90 -34.14 -6.07
C PRO A 3 36.11 -32.92 -7.03
N ALA A 4 35.39 -31.84 -6.69
CA ALA A 4 35.77 -30.43 -6.81
C ALA A 4 35.54 -29.69 -8.15
N ALA A 5 34.33 -29.14 -8.31
CA ALA A 5 34.08 -27.82 -8.91
C ALA A 5 32.61 -27.40 -8.67
N PHE A 6 32.20 -27.32 -7.41
CA PHE A 6 30.90 -26.75 -7.01
C PHE A 6 31.10 -26.07 -5.66
N LEU A 7 31.71 -24.88 -5.68
CA LEU A 7 31.81 -23.99 -4.51
C LEU A 7 32.45 -22.66 -4.95
N LEU A 8 31.77 -21.89 -5.79
CA LEU A 8 32.09 -20.46 -5.96
C LEU A 8 30.92 -19.66 -6.57
N ALA A 9 29.72 -19.74 -5.97
CA ALA A 9 28.62 -18.82 -6.27
C ALA A 9 27.58 -18.75 -5.14
N THR A 10 27.99 -18.99 -3.90
CA THR A 10 27.09 -19.00 -2.73
C THR A 10 27.71 -18.24 -1.57
N VAL A 11 28.17 -17.01 -1.84
CA VAL A 11 28.63 -16.06 -0.80
C VAL A 11 28.04 -14.64 -0.98
N PHE A 12 27.29 -14.36 -2.06
CA PHE A 12 26.65 -13.04 -2.25
C PHE A 12 25.13 -12.98 -1.96
N ALA A 13 24.57 -14.00 -1.30
CA ALA A 13 23.15 -14.05 -0.93
C ALA A 13 22.92 -14.30 0.58
N LEU A 14 23.83 -13.81 1.42
CA LEU A 14 23.67 -13.84 2.89
C LEU A 14 24.19 -12.57 3.60
N PHE A 15 24.36 -11.47 2.86
CA PHE A 15 24.78 -10.15 3.37
C PHE A 15 23.81 -9.03 2.98
N GLY A 16 22.50 -9.28 3.08
CA GLY A 16 21.46 -8.26 2.92
C GLY A 16 20.49 -8.13 4.10
N TRP A 17 20.60 -9.00 5.11
CA TRP A 17 19.70 -9.07 6.26
C TRP A 17 20.48 -9.06 7.58
N ILE A 18 21.52 -8.24 7.66
CA ILE A 18 22.12 -7.85 8.93
C ILE A 18 21.91 -6.34 9.06
N SER A 19 20.88 -6.03 9.85
CA SER A 19 20.82 -4.85 10.70
C SER A 19 20.91 -3.49 10.00
N SER A 20 19.78 -3.08 9.42
CA SER A 20 19.28 -1.73 9.71
C SER A 20 18.78 -1.69 11.17
N ALA A 21 19.69 -1.98 12.12
CA ALA A 21 19.61 -1.41 13.47
C ALA A 21 20.23 -0.01 13.41
N ALA A 22 19.84 0.76 12.40
CA ALA A 22 19.94 2.20 12.44
C ALA A 22 18.86 2.61 13.43
N ALA A 23 19.29 3.13 14.59
CA ALA A 23 18.48 3.66 15.68
C ALA A 23 17.00 3.82 15.30
N GLN A 24 16.17 2.81 15.59
CA GLN A 24 14.75 3.02 15.67
C GLN A 24 14.59 3.99 16.84
N GLY A 25 14.49 5.28 16.54
CA GLY A 25 13.99 6.23 17.51
C GLY A 25 12.67 5.66 17.99
N THR A 26 12.62 5.24 19.25
CA THR A 26 11.37 4.80 19.88
C THR A 26 10.40 5.96 19.75
N VAL A 27 9.40 5.80 18.87
CA VAL A 27 8.28 6.73 18.74
C VAL A 27 7.75 6.96 20.15
N ARG A 28 7.61 8.22 20.55
CA ARG A 28 7.00 8.57 21.85
C ARG A 28 5.52 8.86 21.65
N GLN A 29 4.72 8.66 22.70
CA GLN A 29 3.32 9.10 22.70
C GLN A 29 3.09 10.17 23.75
N VAL A 30 2.50 11.29 23.35
CA VAL A 30 2.18 12.40 24.24
C VAL A 30 0.68 12.68 24.20
N TYR A 31 0.04 12.71 25.36
CA TYR A 31 -1.35 13.10 25.53
C TYR A 31 -1.39 14.50 26.14
N LEU A 32 -1.81 15.48 25.35
CA LEU A 32 -1.95 16.87 25.76
C LEU A 32 -3.43 17.18 26.02
N VAL A 33 -3.77 17.43 27.28
CA VAL A 33 -5.16 17.71 27.68
C VAL A 33 -5.29 19.18 28.03
N GLN A 34 -6.12 19.92 27.29
CA GLN A 34 -6.36 21.32 27.60
C GLN A 34 -7.02 21.45 28.98
N ASN A 35 -6.48 22.31 29.84
CA ASN A 35 -7.06 22.62 31.14
C ASN A 35 -7.25 24.12 31.38
N SER A 36 -7.42 24.92 30.31
CA SER A 36 -7.80 26.34 30.42
C SER A 36 -9.25 26.52 30.90
N GLY A 37 -9.62 27.75 31.27
CA GLY A 37 -10.97 28.11 31.73
C GLY A 37 -12.11 27.72 30.78
N TRP A 38 -11.89 27.75 29.47
CA TRP A 38 -12.87 27.31 28.48
C TRP A 38 -13.24 25.84 28.58
N MET A 39 -12.40 25.03 29.23
CA MET A 39 -12.69 23.62 29.45
C MET A 39 -13.44 23.35 30.74
N GLU A 40 -13.67 24.37 31.59
CA GLU A 40 -14.31 24.23 32.91
C GLU A 40 -15.52 23.27 32.94
N PRO A 41 -16.54 23.41 32.07
CA PRO A 41 -17.71 22.54 32.15
C PRO A 41 -17.36 21.06 31.96
N PHE A 42 -16.34 20.72 31.18
CA PHE A 42 -15.88 19.34 31.01
C PHE A 42 -15.27 18.74 32.29
N TYR A 43 -14.74 19.57 33.18
CA TYR A 43 -14.14 19.14 34.45
C TYR A 43 -15.09 19.25 35.65
N LYS A 44 -16.09 20.14 35.58
CA LYS A 44 -16.94 20.49 36.73
C LYS A 44 -18.39 20.02 36.63
N ASP A 45 -18.88 19.69 35.44
CA ASP A 45 -20.19 19.05 35.28
C ASP A 45 -20.12 17.59 35.78
N GLU A 46 -20.94 17.23 36.77
CA GLU A 46 -20.98 15.89 37.37
C GLU A 46 -21.35 14.79 36.36
N THR A 47 -22.03 15.15 35.27
CA THR A 47 -22.42 14.23 34.21
C THR A 47 -21.35 14.06 33.13
N SER A 48 -20.32 14.91 33.15
CA SER A 48 -19.24 14.91 32.15
C SER A 48 -18.51 13.57 32.12
N GLN A 49 -18.33 13.03 30.91
CA GLN A 49 -17.52 11.84 30.67
C GLN A 49 -16.11 12.19 30.15
N PHE A 50 -15.70 13.46 30.23
CA PHE A 50 -14.50 13.96 29.59
C PHE A 50 -13.22 13.23 30.03
N LEU A 51 -12.93 13.19 31.34
CA LEU A 51 -11.73 12.52 31.86
C LEU A 51 -11.77 10.99 31.67
N ASN A 52 -12.97 10.40 31.72
CA ASN A 52 -13.16 8.99 31.37
C ASN A 52 -12.79 8.75 29.90
N LEU A 53 -13.24 9.61 28.99
CA LEU A 53 -12.91 9.52 27.58
C LEU A 53 -11.41 9.70 27.33
N VAL A 54 -10.74 10.65 28.00
CA VAL A 54 -9.28 10.80 27.93
C VAL A 54 -8.57 9.53 28.43
N THR A 55 -9.04 8.92 29.52
CA THR A 55 -8.52 7.65 30.04
C THR A 55 -8.66 6.53 29.00
N HIS A 56 -9.82 6.43 28.36
CA HIS A 56 -10.07 5.47 27.28
C HIS A 56 -9.24 5.75 26.04
N LEU A 57 -9.01 7.02 25.69
CA LEU A 57 -8.12 7.42 24.61
C LEU A 57 -6.71 6.89 24.86
N VAL A 58 -6.14 7.16 26.04
CA VAL A 58 -4.80 6.66 26.43
C VAL A 58 -4.72 5.14 26.31
N ARG A 59 -5.71 4.42 26.84
CA ARG A 59 -5.74 2.95 26.80
C ARG A 59 -5.87 2.40 25.38
N SER A 60 -6.71 3.00 24.55
CA SER A 60 -7.06 2.46 23.23
C SER A 60 -6.08 2.83 22.12
N SER A 61 -5.27 3.87 22.33
CA SER A 61 -4.19 4.29 21.42
C SER A 61 -2.81 3.80 21.84
N GLU A 62 -2.72 2.94 22.85
CA GLU A 62 -1.44 2.40 23.30
C GLU A 62 -0.69 1.70 22.16
N LEU A 63 0.58 2.06 22.01
CA LEU A 63 1.55 1.36 21.19
C LEU A 63 2.34 0.45 22.11
N THR A 64 2.31 -0.86 21.84
CA THR A 64 2.97 -1.85 22.70
C THR A 64 4.45 -1.54 22.88
N GLY A 65 4.89 -1.44 24.14
CA GLY A 65 6.30 -1.18 24.48
C GLY A 65 6.75 0.26 24.32
N VAL A 66 5.85 1.19 23.99
CA VAL A 66 6.13 2.62 23.86
C VAL A 66 5.71 3.37 25.12
N PRO A 67 6.60 4.14 25.78
CA PRO A 67 6.22 4.97 26.91
C PRO A 67 5.32 6.13 26.47
N ILE A 68 4.46 6.53 27.40
CA ILE A 68 3.54 7.66 27.25
C ILE A 68 3.96 8.81 28.17
N THR A 69 3.68 10.03 27.73
CA THR A 69 3.69 11.23 28.55
C THR A 69 2.28 11.80 28.56
N ILE A 70 1.74 12.08 29.74
CA ILE A 70 0.47 12.80 29.88
C ILE A 70 0.79 14.17 30.45
N ALA A 71 0.34 15.22 29.77
CA ALA A 71 0.50 16.58 30.21
C ALA A 71 -0.80 17.37 30.05
N SER A 72 -1.03 18.29 30.97
CA SER A 72 -2.09 19.28 30.85
C SER A 72 -1.53 20.57 30.29
N PHE A 73 -2.32 21.34 29.53
CA PHE A 73 -1.83 22.61 28.98
C PHE A 73 -2.83 23.76 29.08
N ASN A 74 -2.25 24.93 29.33
CA ASN A 74 -2.85 26.26 29.35
C ASN A 74 -1.78 27.27 28.89
N GLN A 75 -1.95 28.57 29.15
CA GLN A 75 -0.93 29.56 28.82
C GLN A 75 0.23 29.56 29.85
N ASP A 76 1.45 29.35 29.35
CA ASP A 76 2.67 29.32 30.17
C ASP A 76 2.85 30.64 30.95
N GLY A 77 3.34 30.54 32.19
CA GLY A 77 3.60 31.70 33.06
C GLY A 77 2.38 32.33 33.73
N GLN A 78 1.15 31.83 33.51
CA GLN A 78 -0.05 32.35 34.20
C GLN A 78 -0.31 31.73 35.58
N ILE A 79 0.21 30.51 35.82
CA ILE A 79 0.08 29.79 37.07
C ILE A 79 1.45 29.78 37.76
N GLU A 80 1.52 30.33 38.97
CA GLU A 80 2.76 30.43 39.72
C GLU A 80 3.36 29.05 39.99
N GLY A 81 4.65 28.89 39.67
CA GLY A 81 5.39 27.64 39.88
C GLY A 81 5.05 26.51 38.92
N ARG A 82 4.16 26.70 37.94
CA ARG A 82 3.83 25.68 36.93
C ARG A 82 4.25 26.11 35.53
N ARG A 83 4.66 25.13 34.73
CA ARG A 83 4.96 25.29 33.30
C ARG A 83 3.81 24.74 32.47
N SER A 84 3.70 25.19 31.23
CA SER A 84 2.78 24.62 30.24
C SER A 84 3.54 24.10 29.01
N PRO A 85 3.30 22.85 28.56
CA PRO A 85 2.50 21.82 29.23
C PRO A 85 3.09 21.38 30.59
N ASP A 86 2.22 21.06 31.54
CA ASP A 86 2.53 20.50 32.85
C ASP A 86 2.45 18.98 32.78
N VAL A 87 3.60 18.29 32.85
CA VAL A 87 3.68 16.83 32.77
C VAL A 87 3.17 16.23 34.07
N VAL A 88 2.04 15.52 34.00
CA VAL A 88 1.40 14.87 35.15
C VAL A 88 1.76 13.39 35.27
N PHE A 89 2.25 12.77 34.20
CA PHE A 89 2.70 11.38 34.18
C PHE A 89 3.68 11.12 33.05
N GLU A 90 4.68 10.26 33.30
CA GLU A 90 5.58 9.70 32.30
C GLU A 90 5.88 8.25 32.64
N GLY A 91 5.72 7.33 31.68
CA GLY A 91 5.96 5.90 31.90
C GLY A 91 5.11 5.01 30.99
N ALA A 92 4.95 3.74 31.38
CA ALA A 92 4.07 2.81 30.66
C ALA A 92 2.58 3.08 30.97
N VAL A 93 1.70 2.67 30.06
CA VAL A 93 0.25 2.69 30.30
C VAL A 93 -0.05 1.81 31.52
N SER A 94 -0.64 2.43 32.55
CA SER A 94 -0.84 1.81 33.87
C SER A 94 -1.94 2.52 34.65
N ASP A 95 -2.36 1.94 35.77
CA ASP A 95 -3.35 2.57 36.67
C ASP A 95 -2.89 3.94 37.20
N ALA A 96 -1.57 4.12 37.42
CA ALA A 96 -1.00 5.40 37.80
C ALA A 96 -1.17 6.47 36.70
N ALA A 97 -1.13 6.08 35.42
CA ALA A 97 -1.41 6.98 34.31
C ALA A 97 -2.88 7.43 34.31
N PHE A 98 -3.80 6.50 34.56
CA PHE A 98 -5.24 6.80 34.63
C PHE A 98 -5.59 7.67 35.85
N GLU A 99 -4.95 7.42 36.99
CA GLU A 99 -5.07 8.26 38.18
C GLU A 99 -4.53 9.68 37.91
N ALA A 100 -3.42 9.81 37.17
CA ALA A 100 -2.90 11.12 36.78
C ALA A 100 -3.90 11.90 35.89
N VAL A 101 -4.57 11.24 34.94
CA VAL A 101 -5.65 11.86 34.14
C VAL A 101 -6.78 12.36 35.04
N SER A 102 -7.24 11.55 35.99
CA SER A 102 -8.34 11.93 36.89
C SER A 102 -8.04 13.13 37.80
N ARG A 103 -6.74 13.46 37.99
CA ARG A 103 -6.28 14.59 38.81
C ARG A 103 -6.11 15.89 38.01
N ILE A 104 -6.25 15.85 36.68
CA ILE A 104 -6.20 17.06 35.86
C ILE A 104 -7.41 17.92 36.22
N ASP A 105 -7.15 19.17 36.58
CA ASP A 105 -8.17 20.17 36.88
C ASP A 105 -7.83 21.51 36.20
N VAL A 106 -8.80 22.42 36.16
CA VAL A 106 -8.69 23.75 35.58
C VAL A 106 -8.10 24.72 36.61
N PRO A 107 -6.83 25.18 36.44
CA PRO A 107 -6.17 26.00 37.44
C PRO A 107 -6.64 27.45 37.37
N ARG A 108 -6.52 28.13 38.52
CA ARG A 108 -6.81 29.55 38.67
C ARG A 108 -5.53 30.34 38.89
N ARG A 109 -5.46 31.50 38.28
CA ARG A 109 -4.41 32.50 38.50
C ARG A 109 -4.56 33.10 39.90
N ALA A 110 -3.55 33.83 40.37
CA ALA A 110 -3.57 34.51 41.66
C ALA A 110 -4.76 35.49 41.81
N ASN A 111 -5.27 36.04 40.71
CA ASN A 111 -6.44 36.93 40.69
C ASN A 111 -7.80 36.19 40.65
N GLY A 112 -7.80 34.86 40.80
CA GLY A 112 -9.01 34.03 40.80
C GLY A 112 -9.58 33.69 39.43
N ARG A 113 -9.12 34.32 38.34
CA ARG A 113 -9.54 33.97 36.95
C ARG A 113 -8.92 32.63 36.55
N TYR A 114 -9.61 31.88 35.70
CA TYR A 114 -9.04 30.69 35.08
C TYR A 114 -7.87 31.03 34.13
N ALA A 115 -6.96 30.08 33.92
CA ALA A 115 -5.90 30.21 32.92
C ALA A 115 -6.47 30.27 31.49
N ASP A 116 -5.83 31.03 30.60
CA ASP A 116 -6.11 31.04 29.16
C ASP A 116 -5.51 29.80 28.49
N ALA A 117 -5.88 29.54 27.23
CA ALA A 117 -5.22 28.52 26.40
C ALA A 117 -4.18 29.17 25.47
N ASP A 118 -3.13 28.40 25.17
CA ASP A 118 -2.10 28.73 24.19
C ASP A 118 -1.71 27.46 23.41
N PHE A 119 -2.45 27.18 22.33
CA PHE A 119 -2.21 25.99 21.50
C PHE A 119 -0.81 25.99 20.85
N LEU A 120 -0.34 27.16 20.40
CA LEU A 120 0.95 27.28 19.73
C LEU A 120 2.10 27.04 20.73
N GLY A 121 2.04 27.66 21.90
CA GLY A 121 3.00 27.45 22.98
C GLY A 121 3.02 26.00 23.45
N ALA A 122 1.84 25.40 23.66
CA ALA A 122 1.72 24.01 24.07
C ALA A 122 2.35 23.05 23.06
N LEU A 123 2.06 23.23 21.76
CA LEU A 123 2.64 22.38 20.71
C LEU A 123 4.16 22.60 20.61
N LYS A 124 4.64 23.84 20.55
CA LYS A 124 6.09 24.15 20.47
C LYS A 124 6.86 23.58 21.66
N SER A 125 6.35 23.75 22.87
CA SER A 125 6.97 23.24 24.10
C SER A 125 6.94 21.71 24.14
N THR A 126 5.88 21.07 23.63
CA THR A 126 5.84 19.61 23.47
C THR A 126 6.93 19.13 22.52
N LEU A 127 7.06 19.74 21.34
CA LEU A 127 8.08 19.37 20.36
C LEU A 127 9.50 19.59 20.90
N GLY A 128 9.75 20.74 21.55
CA GLY A 128 11.08 21.12 22.02
C GLY A 128 11.51 20.49 23.34
N THR A 129 10.60 20.34 24.30
CA THR A 129 10.92 19.97 25.70
C THR A 129 10.55 18.52 26.01
N ILE A 130 9.36 18.08 25.61
CA ILE A 130 8.85 16.73 25.93
C ILE A 130 9.40 15.71 24.93
N LEU A 131 9.23 15.98 23.63
CA LEU A 131 9.77 15.13 22.58
C LEU A 131 11.26 15.36 22.34
N GLN A 132 11.80 16.52 22.71
CA GLN A 132 13.22 16.87 22.50
C GLN A 132 13.64 16.72 21.03
N GLY A 133 12.74 17.07 20.12
CA GLY A 133 12.92 16.89 18.67
C GLY A 133 12.89 15.45 18.16
N GLN A 134 12.59 14.47 19.01
CA GLN A 134 12.40 13.07 18.60
C GLN A 134 11.01 12.86 17.98
N GLU A 135 10.89 11.85 17.12
CA GLU A 135 9.61 11.50 16.51
C GLU A 135 8.58 11.04 17.56
N GLY A 136 7.32 11.43 17.38
CA GLY A 136 6.27 11.08 18.32
C GLY A 136 4.86 11.36 17.82
N VAL A 137 3.89 10.66 18.41
CA VAL A 137 2.46 10.87 18.20
C VAL A 137 1.91 11.73 19.34
N ILE A 138 1.31 12.86 19.01
CA ILE A 138 0.72 13.80 19.97
C ILE A 138 -0.80 13.73 19.85
N TRP A 139 -1.47 13.27 20.90
CA TRP A 139 -2.91 13.30 21.08
C TRP A 139 -3.30 14.57 21.82
N MET A 140 -3.76 15.61 21.12
CA MET A 140 -4.19 16.88 21.71
C MET A 140 -5.70 16.94 21.85
N VAL A 141 -6.19 17.04 23.09
CA VAL A 141 -7.61 17.13 23.44
C VAL A 141 -7.96 18.57 23.81
N THR A 142 -8.85 19.20 23.03
CA THR A 142 -9.10 20.65 23.11
C THR A 142 -10.51 21.01 22.65
N ASN A 143 -11.12 22.06 23.18
CA ASN A 143 -12.35 22.63 22.62
C ASN A 143 -12.10 23.72 21.56
N ASN A 144 -10.84 23.91 21.19
CA ASN A 144 -10.37 24.82 20.16
C ASN A 144 -10.67 26.32 20.43
N LYS A 145 -10.84 26.71 21.70
CA LYS A 145 -11.00 28.11 22.14
C LYS A 145 -9.79 28.59 22.92
N ASN A 146 -9.17 29.70 22.48
CA ASN A 146 -7.94 30.23 23.10
C ASN A 146 -8.19 31.22 24.26
N SER A 147 -9.03 32.26 24.09
CA SER A 147 -9.31 33.25 25.16
C SER A 147 -10.57 34.08 24.84
N PRO A 148 -11.36 34.54 25.83
CA PRO A 148 -12.59 35.31 25.62
C PRO A 148 -12.40 36.72 25.03
N ASP A 149 -11.21 37.31 25.17
CA ASP A 149 -11.03 38.73 24.84
C ASP A 149 -10.56 38.97 23.39
N ASN A 150 -10.36 37.90 22.59
CA ASN A 150 -10.01 37.94 21.16
C ASN A 150 -9.00 39.04 20.78
N SER A 151 -8.01 39.28 21.64
CA SER A 151 -6.95 40.25 21.35
C SER A 151 -6.18 39.85 20.08
N GLN A 152 -5.58 40.80 19.37
CA GLN A 152 -4.81 40.50 18.15
C GLN A 152 -3.75 39.40 18.38
N ASN A 153 -3.08 39.41 19.54
CA ASN A 153 -2.13 38.37 19.94
C ASN A 153 -2.75 36.96 20.00
N VAL A 154 -4.01 36.85 20.43
CA VAL A 154 -4.73 35.57 20.49
C VAL A 154 -5.05 35.06 19.09
N MET A 155 -5.46 35.96 18.18
CA MET A 155 -5.68 35.61 16.78
C MET A 155 -4.39 35.19 16.08
N GLU A 156 -3.28 35.90 16.31
CA GLU A 156 -1.96 35.57 15.80
C GLU A 156 -1.44 34.23 16.33
N ASN A 157 -1.62 33.95 17.63
CA ASN A 157 -1.24 32.66 18.21
C ASN A 157 -2.07 31.50 17.64
N THR A 158 -3.38 31.71 17.47
CA THR A 158 -4.29 30.72 16.87
C THR A 158 -3.89 30.44 15.42
N ARG A 159 -3.61 31.50 14.66
CA ARG A 159 -3.10 31.40 13.29
C ARG A 159 -1.76 30.66 13.25
N GLY A 160 -0.82 31.03 14.11
CA GLY A 160 0.50 30.42 14.20
C GLY A 160 0.46 28.93 14.54
N PHE A 161 -0.52 28.49 15.33
CA PHE A 161 -0.77 27.06 15.57
C PHE A 161 -1.14 26.32 14.28
N TYR A 162 -2.14 26.79 13.53
CA TYR A 162 -2.53 26.16 12.27
C TYR A 162 -1.44 26.28 11.20
N ASP A 163 -0.73 27.40 11.14
CA ASP A 163 0.39 27.60 10.23
C ASP A 163 1.51 26.59 10.52
N LEU A 164 1.82 26.32 11.81
CA LEU A 164 2.79 25.30 12.19
C LEU A 164 2.34 23.88 11.77
N LEU A 165 1.07 23.52 12.02
CA LEU A 165 0.51 22.23 11.61
C LEU A 165 0.60 22.03 10.08
N ARG A 166 0.32 23.08 9.32
CA ARG A 166 0.31 23.06 7.86
C ARG A 166 1.73 23.01 7.28
N GLN A 167 2.56 23.99 7.66
CA GLN A 167 3.83 24.29 6.99
C GLN A 167 5.01 23.44 7.48
N SER A 168 4.89 22.77 8.63
CA SER A 168 5.97 21.93 9.13
C SER A 168 6.09 20.63 8.33
N ASP A 169 7.20 20.44 7.62
CA ASP A 169 7.51 19.18 6.91
C ASP A 169 7.68 18.00 7.88
N PHE A 170 8.03 18.28 9.14
CA PHE A 170 8.18 17.25 10.17
C PHE A 170 6.85 16.84 10.81
N ILE A 171 5.78 17.63 10.66
CA ILE A 171 4.43 17.18 11.00
C ILE A 171 3.87 16.52 9.75
N THR A 172 3.97 15.21 9.66
CA THR A 172 3.77 14.44 8.42
C THR A 172 2.33 13.94 8.28
N ARG A 173 1.67 13.65 9.41
CA ARG A 173 0.28 13.13 9.46
C ARG A 173 -0.52 13.86 10.53
N ILE A 174 -1.74 14.27 10.20
CA ILE A 174 -2.69 14.83 11.15
C ILE A 174 -4.08 14.24 10.87
N VAL A 175 -4.69 13.68 11.90
CA VAL A 175 -6.12 13.37 11.91
C VAL A 175 -6.83 14.04 13.08
N SER A 176 -8.14 14.18 12.99
CA SER A 176 -8.94 14.69 14.09
C SER A 176 -10.27 13.98 14.29
N PHE A 177 -10.77 14.07 15.51
CA PHE A 177 -12.02 13.46 15.96
C PHE A 177 -12.87 14.52 16.68
N PRO A 178 -13.79 15.20 15.98
CA PRO A 178 -14.79 16.04 16.62
C PRO A 178 -15.75 15.18 17.45
N LEU A 179 -15.99 15.58 18.70
CA LEU A 179 -16.80 14.83 19.65
C LEU A 179 -17.84 15.74 20.28
N ARG A 180 -19.10 15.31 20.22
CA ARG A 180 -20.20 15.96 20.93
C ARG A 180 -20.24 15.49 22.37
N MET A 181 -20.19 16.44 23.30
CA MET A 181 -20.36 16.21 24.73
C MET A 181 -20.91 17.50 25.32
N ARG A 182 -22.23 17.57 25.48
CA ARG A 182 -22.88 18.73 26.08
C ARG A 182 -22.62 18.73 27.56
N VAL A 183 -22.05 19.82 28.05
CA VAL A 183 -21.70 20.02 29.46
C VAL A 183 -22.06 21.43 29.90
N VAL A 184 -22.48 21.57 31.15
CA VAL A 184 -22.84 22.84 31.76
C VAL A 184 -22.10 22.96 33.09
N GLY A 185 -21.18 23.91 33.14
CA GLY A 185 -20.38 24.23 34.31
C GLY A 185 -20.92 25.47 35.03
N PRO A 186 -20.36 25.80 36.20
CA PRO A 186 -20.70 27.01 36.93
C PRO A 186 -20.53 28.31 36.14
N ASN A 187 -19.56 28.38 35.21
CA ASN A 187 -19.23 29.62 34.50
C ASN A 187 -19.46 29.55 32.99
N PHE A 188 -19.32 28.37 32.39
CA PHE A 188 -19.41 28.19 30.94
C PHE A 188 -20.26 26.97 30.59
N SER A 189 -20.68 26.89 29.33
CA SER A 189 -21.29 25.70 28.74
C SER A 189 -20.63 25.39 27.40
N GLU A 190 -20.53 24.10 27.08
CA GLU A 190 -19.89 23.63 25.85
C GLU A 190 -20.70 22.49 25.24
N ASN A 191 -20.63 22.38 23.90
CA ASN A 191 -21.34 21.34 23.15
C ASN A 191 -20.45 20.16 22.77
N GLY A 192 -19.13 20.34 22.83
CA GLY A 192 -18.17 19.31 22.47
C GLY A 192 -16.74 19.84 22.38
N PHE A 193 -15.86 18.96 21.92
CA PHE A 193 -14.43 19.21 21.80
C PHE A 193 -13.88 18.41 20.61
N ILE A 194 -12.61 18.62 20.30
CA ILE A 194 -11.88 17.92 19.24
C ILE A 194 -10.64 17.25 19.82
N ILE A 195 -10.35 16.06 19.31
CA ILE A 195 -9.09 15.36 19.56
C ILE A 195 -8.29 15.41 18.26
N TYR A 196 -7.10 16.01 18.29
CA TYR A 196 -6.13 15.91 17.21
C TYR A 196 -5.14 14.78 17.51
N ALA A 197 -4.82 13.97 16.52
CA ALA A 197 -3.66 13.09 16.54
C ALA A 197 -2.66 13.63 15.51
N ILE A 198 -1.52 14.10 16.01
CA ILE A 198 -0.48 14.80 15.24
C ILE A 198 0.77 13.92 15.27
N ALA A 199 1.18 13.41 14.11
CA ALA A 199 2.44 12.71 13.99
C ALA A 199 3.57 13.68 13.65
N TYR A 200 4.57 13.73 14.52
CA TYR A 200 5.83 14.41 14.29
C TYR A 200 6.86 13.38 13.87
N GLY A 201 7.18 13.32 12.57
CA GLY A 201 8.10 12.36 11.96
C GLY A 201 7.41 11.23 11.17
N GLU A 202 8.16 10.60 10.28
CA GLU A 202 7.65 9.56 9.37
C GLU A 202 7.34 8.24 10.09
N THR A 203 8.12 7.88 11.11
CA THR A 203 7.85 6.68 11.92
C THR A 203 6.62 6.89 12.80
N ALA A 204 6.44 8.11 13.32
CA ALA A 204 5.23 8.48 14.04
C ALA A 204 3.99 8.44 13.14
N ALA A 205 4.09 8.84 11.86
CA ALA A 205 2.97 8.76 10.93
C ALA A 205 2.53 7.31 10.69
N ARG A 206 3.49 6.42 10.41
CA ARG A 206 3.21 4.98 10.27
C ARG A 206 2.61 4.38 11.55
N ALA A 207 3.14 4.76 12.71
CA ALA A 207 2.60 4.32 14.00
C ALA A 207 1.17 4.81 14.21
N LEU A 208 0.88 6.06 13.86
CA LEU A 208 -0.47 6.63 13.93
C LEU A 208 -1.43 5.90 12.99
N ASP A 209 -1.02 5.62 11.75
CA ASP A 209 -1.86 4.89 10.79
C ASP A 209 -2.22 3.48 11.30
N VAL A 210 -1.28 2.78 11.97
CA VAL A 210 -1.56 1.50 12.64
C VAL A 210 -2.57 1.69 13.77
N VAL A 211 -2.44 2.73 14.59
CA VAL A 211 -3.34 2.97 15.72
C VAL A 211 -4.75 3.28 15.25
N ILE A 212 -4.93 4.10 14.21
CA ILE A 212 -6.25 4.55 13.75
C ILE A 212 -6.87 3.65 12.68
N ALA A 213 -6.19 2.56 12.30
CA ALA A 213 -6.67 1.64 11.27
C ALA A 213 -8.07 1.09 11.61
N PRO A 214 -8.89 0.72 10.61
CA PRO A 214 -10.15 0.03 10.84
C PRO A 214 -9.97 -1.22 11.74
N GLY A 215 -10.91 -1.44 12.67
CA GLY A 215 -10.89 -2.61 13.56
C GLY A 215 -9.99 -2.51 14.80
N THR A 216 -9.26 -1.42 14.98
CA THR A 216 -8.43 -1.18 16.17
C THR A 216 -9.25 -0.72 17.39
N PRO A 217 -8.74 -0.86 18.63
CA PRO A 217 -9.49 -0.50 19.84
C PRO A 217 -9.99 0.94 19.85
N ILE A 218 -9.20 1.90 19.36
CA ILE A 218 -9.58 3.32 19.31
C ILE A 218 -10.82 3.58 18.44
N ARG A 219 -11.08 2.75 17.43
CA ARG A 219 -12.29 2.88 16.59
C ARG A 219 -13.58 2.67 17.39
N SER A 220 -13.53 1.99 18.54
CA SER A 220 -14.69 1.83 19.41
C SER A 220 -15.07 3.11 20.17
N LEU A 221 -14.16 4.09 20.26
CA LEU A 221 -14.42 5.38 20.90
C LEU A 221 -15.12 6.39 20.00
N PHE A 222 -15.07 6.16 18.68
CA PHE A 222 -15.53 7.12 17.68
C PHE A 222 -16.54 6.47 16.74
N ALA A 223 -17.74 7.06 16.66
CA ALA A 223 -18.75 6.63 15.70
C ALA A 223 -18.31 6.86 14.25
N ASP A 224 -17.48 7.87 14.01
CA ASP A 224 -17.06 8.33 12.69
C ASP A 224 -15.60 7.97 12.36
N PRO A 225 -15.24 7.87 11.07
CA PRO A 225 -13.84 7.84 10.64
C PRO A 225 -13.06 9.09 11.10
N PRO A 226 -11.73 9.00 11.22
CA PRO A 226 -10.91 10.18 11.54
C PRO A 226 -11.00 11.18 10.39
N VAL A 227 -11.16 12.48 10.69
CA VAL A 227 -11.03 13.56 9.71
C VAL A 227 -9.56 13.68 9.34
N SER A 228 -9.22 13.47 8.07
CA SER A 228 -7.85 13.63 7.58
C SER A 228 -7.54 15.10 7.29
N LEU A 229 -6.57 15.67 8.02
CA LEU A 229 -6.13 17.05 7.86
C LEU A 229 -4.77 17.15 7.15
N LYS A 230 -3.89 16.18 7.36
CA LYS A 230 -2.58 16.08 6.68
C LYS A 230 -2.21 14.61 6.42
N PRO A 231 -1.66 14.24 5.24
CA PRO A 231 -1.37 15.09 4.07
C PRO A 231 -2.64 15.74 3.51
N VAL A 232 -2.48 16.91 2.88
CA VAL A 232 -3.61 17.69 2.34
C VAL A 232 -4.29 16.92 1.21
N ALA A 233 -3.48 16.30 0.33
CA ALA A 233 -3.91 15.40 -0.75
C ALA A 233 -3.63 13.92 -0.40
N PRO A 234 -4.43 13.28 0.48
CA PRO A 234 -4.37 11.84 0.66
C PRO A 234 -4.97 11.11 -0.56
N GLU A 235 -4.83 9.79 -0.58
CA GLU A 235 -5.61 8.94 -1.50
C GLU A 235 -7.10 9.31 -1.41
N ALA A 236 -7.68 9.64 -2.56
CA ALA A 236 -9.06 10.14 -2.62
C ALA A 236 -10.07 9.01 -2.71
N VAL A 237 -9.70 7.93 -3.39
CA VAL A 237 -10.60 6.83 -3.72
C VAL A 237 -9.95 5.48 -3.46
N GLU A 238 -10.77 4.48 -3.17
CA GLU A 238 -10.37 3.08 -3.06
C GLU A 238 -11.09 2.30 -4.18
N LEU A 239 -10.36 1.49 -4.95
CA LEU A 239 -10.96 0.62 -5.96
C LEU A 239 -11.58 -0.62 -5.28
N ILE A 240 -12.86 -0.84 -5.52
CA ILE A 240 -13.59 -2.06 -5.13
C ILE A 240 -13.79 -2.90 -6.38
N LEU A 241 -13.39 -4.17 -6.29
CA LEU A 241 -13.49 -5.09 -7.40
C LEU A 241 -14.02 -6.45 -6.96
N ASP A 242 -15.22 -6.80 -7.44
CA ASP A 242 -15.75 -8.14 -7.33
C ASP A 242 -15.08 -9.09 -8.33
N ALA A 243 -15.00 -10.37 -7.94
CA ALA A 243 -14.48 -11.41 -8.79
C ALA A 243 -15.33 -11.54 -10.07
N GLN A 244 -14.68 -11.47 -11.23
CA GLN A 244 -15.36 -11.48 -12.52
C GLN A 244 -14.57 -12.26 -13.58
N SER A 245 -15.30 -12.85 -14.52
CA SER A 245 -14.73 -13.49 -15.71
C SER A 245 -14.64 -12.49 -16.85
N LEU A 246 -13.46 -12.38 -17.45
CA LEU A 246 -13.17 -11.45 -18.56
C LEU A 246 -13.21 -12.14 -19.94
N GLY A 247 -13.68 -13.39 -19.99
CA GLY A 247 -13.70 -14.23 -21.19
C GLY A 247 -12.43 -15.08 -21.37
N ASP A 248 -12.52 -16.15 -22.17
CA ASP A 248 -11.44 -17.10 -22.46
C ASP A 248 -10.73 -17.67 -21.21
N GLY A 249 -11.47 -17.85 -20.12
CA GLY A 249 -10.93 -18.35 -18.85
C GLY A 249 -10.22 -17.31 -17.98
N VAL A 250 -10.02 -16.09 -18.47
CA VAL A 250 -9.40 -15.00 -17.71
C VAL A 250 -10.32 -14.57 -16.57
N THR A 251 -9.76 -14.40 -15.38
CA THR A 251 -10.50 -13.90 -14.21
C THR A 251 -9.78 -12.71 -13.58
N ALA A 252 -10.54 -11.75 -13.05
CA ALA A 252 -10.01 -10.61 -12.31
C ALA A 252 -10.70 -10.51 -10.96
N ARG A 253 -9.93 -10.31 -9.89
CA ARG A 253 -10.45 -10.23 -8.51
C ARG A 253 -9.53 -9.42 -7.61
N MET A 254 -10.09 -8.83 -6.56
CA MET A 254 -9.31 -8.26 -5.46
C MET A 254 -8.87 -9.37 -4.50
N GLN A 255 -7.58 -9.44 -4.18
CA GLN A 255 -7.01 -10.34 -3.18
C GLN A 255 -6.01 -9.55 -2.31
N ASP A 256 -6.29 -9.43 -1.01
CA ASP A 256 -5.42 -8.74 -0.04
C ASP A 256 -5.02 -7.32 -0.48
N GLY A 257 -5.96 -6.58 -1.11
CA GLY A 257 -5.73 -5.23 -1.63
C GLY A 257 -5.00 -5.17 -2.99
N ILE A 258 -4.72 -6.32 -3.61
CA ILE A 258 -4.08 -6.44 -4.91
C ILE A 258 -5.11 -6.91 -5.95
N VAL A 259 -5.18 -6.24 -7.09
CA VAL A 259 -5.96 -6.73 -8.24
C VAL A 259 -5.19 -7.85 -8.92
N VAL A 260 -5.69 -9.07 -8.86
CA VAL A 260 -5.08 -10.23 -9.52
C VAL A 260 -5.87 -10.56 -10.78
N VAL A 261 -5.17 -10.61 -11.92
CA VAL A 261 -5.71 -11.07 -13.20
C VAL A 261 -5.05 -12.39 -13.56
N ASP A 262 -5.82 -13.47 -13.53
CA ASP A 262 -5.37 -14.83 -13.76
C ASP A 262 -5.65 -15.31 -15.18
N ASP A 263 -4.86 -16.28 -15.63
CA ASP A 263 -5.03 -17.04 -16.88
C ASP A 263 -4.89 -16.23 -18.18
N LEU A 264 -4.05 -15.18 -18.16
CA LEU A 264 -3.84 -14.33 -19.33
C LEU A 264 -2.94 -15.02 -20.38
N ALA A 265 -3.40 -15.17 -21.61
CA ALA A 265 -2.57 -15.73 -22.69
C ALA A 265 -1.43 -14.76 -23.10
N ALA A 266 -0.20 -15.26 -23.19
CA ALA A 266 0.98 -14.45 -23.48
C ALA A 266 1.04 -13.94 -24.94
N GLU A 267 0.59 -14.75 -25.90
CA GLU A 267 0.96 -14.61 -27.31
C GLU A 267 0.12 -13.59 -28.09
N ALA A 268 -0.96 -13.08 -27.52
CA ALA A 268 -1.84 -12.11 -28.15
C ALA A 268 -1.95 -10.85 -27.29
N GLY A 269 -1.67 -9.69 -27.88
CA GLY A 269 -2.02 -8.42 -27.26
C GLY A 269 -3.53 -8.38 -27.04
N ARG A 270 -3.96 -7.93 -25.85
CA ARG A 270 -5.36 -8.05 -25.42
C ARG A 270 -5.83 -6.79 -24.75
N VAL A 271 -7.09 -6.43 -25.04
CA VAL A 271 -7.81 -5.42 -24.28
C VAL A 271 -8.67 -6.13 -23.23
N LEU A 272 -8.40 -5.84 -21.96
CA LEU A 272 -9.19 -6.30 -20.82
C LEU A 272 -10.13 -5.18 -20.39
N THR A 273 -11.39 -5.48 -20.08
CA THR A 273 -12.31 -4.50 -19.48
C THR A 273 -12.79 -5.03 -18.15
N VAL A 274 -12.32 -4.40 -17.08
CA VAL A 274 -12.59 -4.77 -15.70
C VAL A 274 -13.66 -3.83 -15.15
N ARG A 275 -14.77 -4.35 -14.64
CA ARG A 275 -15.82 -3.52 -14.02
C ARG A 275 -15.63 -3.49 -12.50
N GLY A 276 -15.35 -2.31 -11.96
CA GLY A 276 -15.23 -2.09 -10.52
C GLY A 276 -16.13 -0.95 -10.06
N GLN A 277 -16.00 -0.58 -8.80
CA GLN A 277 -16.58 0.64 -8.25
C GLN A 277 -15.48 1.38 -7.49
N VAL A 278 -15.64 2.68 -7.28
CA VAL A 278 -14.72 3.44 -6.42
C VAL A 278 -15.44 3.91 -5.18
N ARG A 279 -14.79 3.78 -4.02
CA ARG A 279 -15.26 4.33 -2.76
C ARG A 279 -14.51 5.62 -2.47
N ASN A 280 -15.20 6.70 -2.12
CA ASN A 280 -14.55 7.91 -1.63
C ASN A 280 -14.01 7.67 -0.21
N VAL A 281 -12.69 7.72 -0.04
CA VAL A 281 -12.01 7.55 1.26
C VAL A 281 -11.48 8.87 1.82
N ALA A 282 -11.71 9.99 1.15
CA ALA A 282 -11.23 11.33 1.52
C ALA A 282 -12.05 11.98 2.66
N TYR A 283 -12.40 11.25 3.71
CA TYR A 283 -13.24 11.78 4.79
C TYR A 283 -12.61 13.02 5.47
N PRO A 284 -13.37 14.11 5.71
CA PRO A 284 -14.84 14.24 5.61
C PRO A 284 -15.35 14.86 4.29
N LYS A 285 -14.57 14.77 3.21
CA LYS A 285 -14.82 15.48 1.97
C LYS A 285 -15.73 14.63 1.06
N LYS A 286 -16.73 15.25 0.45
CA LYS A 286 -17.45 14.70 -0.70
C LYS A 286 -16.78 15.15 -1.99
N ILE A 287 -16.69 14.27 -2.98
CA ILE A 287 -16.20 14.60 -4.31
C ILE A 287 -17.39 15.18 -5.07
N VAL A 288 -17.41 16.49 -5.29
CA VAL A 288 -18.46 17.17 -6.06
C VAL A 288 -18.33 16.79 -7.54
N SER A 289 -17.11 16.86 -8.07
CA SER A 289 -16.78 16.45 -9.43
C SER A 289 -15.31 16.06 -9.55
N ALA A 290 -15.02 15.09 -10.41
CA ALA A 290 -13.66 14.77 -10.83
C ALA A 290 -13.65 14.06 -12.19
N THR A 291 -12.62 14.30 -12.99
CA THR A 291 -12.31 13.54 -14.21
C THR A 291 -11.38 12.38 -13.86
N VAL A 292 -11.80 11.15 -14.16
CA VAL A 292 -11.03 9.94 -13.86
C VAL A 292 -10.11 9.61 -15.04
N THR A 293 -8.81 9.56 -14.76
CA THR A 293 -7.80 9.04 -15.67
C THR A 293 -7.09 7.86 -15.05
N THR A 294 -6.71 6.88 -15.87
CA THR A 294 -6.05 5.67 -15.37
C THR A 294 -4.82 5.37 -16.19
N ARG A 295 -3.78 4.85 -15.52
CA ARG A 295 -2.53 4.47 -16.14
C ARG A 295 -1.97 3.22 -15.47
N TRP A 296 -1.48 2.29 -16.27
CA TRP A 296 -0.70 1.17 -15.75
C TRP A 296 0.78 1.52 -15.73
N ASP A 297 1.44 1.29 -14.60
CA ASP A 297 2.89 1.35 -14.46
C ASP A 297 3.44 -0.02 -14.05
N SER A 298 4.20 -0.65 -14.96
CA SER A 298 4.89 -1.92 -14.71
C SER A 298 6.42 -1.79 -14.84
N GLY A 299 6.94 -0.56 -14.89
CA GLY A 299 8.38 -0.33 -15.12
C GLY A 299 8.87 -0.66 -16.54
N ALA A 300 8.01 -1.14 -17.44
CA ALA A 300 8.34 -1.46 -18.83
C ALA A 300 7.85 -0.37 -19.82
N ALA A 301 8.80 0.41 -20.35
CA ALA A 301 8.79 1.31 -21.52
C ALA A 301 7.60 2.31 -21.75
N GLU A 302 7.90 3.41 -22.47
CA GLU A 302 7.04 4.59 -22.70
C GLU A 302 5.67 4.32 -23.36
N ASN A 303 5.43 3.12 -23.90
CA ASN A 303 4.18 2.68 -24.53
C ASN A 303 3.40 1.69 -23.65
N GLY A 304 3.25 2.03 -22.37
CA GLY A 304 2.52 1.20 -21.40
C GLY A 304 1.02 1.07 -21.72
N PRO A 305 0.35 0.08 -21.11
CA PRO A 305 -1.09 -0.13 -21.22
C PRO A 305 -1.89 1.15 -20.96
N GLN A 306 -2.69 1.52 -21.95
CA GLN A 306 -3.66 2.59 -21.81
C GLN A 306 -4.80 2.10 -20.95
N ALA A 307 -5.19 2.91 -19.97
CA ALA A 307 -6.36 2.66 -19.19
C ALA A 307 -7.37 3.81 -19.27
N SER A 308 -8.64 3.46 -19.43
CA SER A 308 -9.75 4.42 -19.50
C SER A 308 -10.84 4.00 -18.53
N ALA A 309 -11.43 4.98 -17.85
CA ALA A 309 -12.61 4.81 -17.02
C ALA A 309 -13.87 5.24 -17.80
N ASP A 310 -14.92 4.40 -17.77
CA ASP A 310 -16.25 4.75 -18.25
C ASP A 310 -17.29 4.49 -17.13
N PRO A 311 -18.02 5.52 -16.65
CA PRO A 311 -17.94 6.92 -17.08
C PRO A 311 -16.59 7.58 -16.70
N PRO A 312 -16.09 8.55 -17.48
CA PRO A 312 -14.85 9.25 -17.21
C PRO A 312 -14.97 10.31 -16.10
N GLN A 313 -16.12 10.38 -15.43
CA GLN A 313 -16.41 11.37 -14.41
C GLN A 313 -17.04 10.74 -13.17
N ILE A 314 -16.62 11.24 -12.02
CA ILE A 314 -17.29 11.02 -10.73
C ILE A 314 -17.96 12.33 -10.36
N GLN A 315 -19.23 12.25 -9.94
CA GLN A 315 -20.01 13.40 -9.49
C GLN A 315 -20.74 13.04 -8.21
N ASP A 316 -20.85 14.01 -7.31
CA ASP A 316 -21.62 13.95 -6.06
C ASP A 316 -21.39 12.67 -5.24
N LEU A 317 -20.12 12.28 -5.08
CA LEU A 317 -19.74 11.10 -4.32
C LEU A 317 -19.45 11.49 -2.86
N ALA A 318 -20.46 11.32 -2.01
CA ALA A 318 -20.40 11.54 -0.56
C ALA A 318 -19.22 10.78 0.11
N ALA A 319 -18.79 11.25 1.28
CA ALA A 319 -17.68 10.63 1.99
C ALA A 319 -18.04 9.18 2.41
N GLY A 320 -17.18 8.21 2.06
CA GLY A 320 -17.44 6.78 2.30
C GLY A 320 -18.42 6.12 1.33
N ALA A 321 -19.09 6.89 0.45
CA ALA A 321 -20.01 6.34 -0.53
C ALA A 321 -19.27 5.60 -1.66
N ILE A 322 -19.99 4.69 -2.32
CA ILE A 322 -19.51 3.88 -3.44
C ILE A 322 -20.15 4.38 -4.73
N SER A 323 -19.35 4.56 -5.78
CA SER A 323 -19.81 5.03 -7.09
C SER A 323 -20.68 4.02 -7.82
N ALA A 324 -21.33 4.48 -8.90
CA ALA A 324 -21.80 3.59 -9.95
C ALA A 324 -20.61 2.77 -10.52
N PRO A 325 -20.87 1.60 -11.12
CA PRO A 325 -19.81 0.79 -11.74
C PRO A 325 -19.01 1.58 -12.78
N VAL A 326 -17.69 1.47 -12.69
CA VAL A 326 -16.71 2.05 -13.61
C VAL A 326 -16.06 0.92 -14.40
N ALA A 327 -16.12 0.99 -15.73
CA ALA A 327 -15.37 0.09 -16.59
C ALA A 327 -13.95 0.62 -16.78
N LEU A 328 -12.98 -0.16 -16.30
CA LEU A 328 -11.55 0.06 -16.45
C LEU A 328 -11.03 -0.80 -17.60
N THR A 329 -10.76 -0.18 -18.74
CA THR A 329 -10.16 -0.88 -19.87
C THR A 329 -8.64 -0.88 -19.72
N LEU A 330 -7.94 -2.00 -19.93
CA LEU A 330 -6.48 -2.10 -19.98
C LEU A 330 -6.05 -2.72 -21.31
N SER A 331 -5.18 -2.05 -22.06
CA SER A 331 -4.60 -2.59 -23.30
C SER A 331 -3.22 -3.20 -23.05
N LEU A 332 -3.12 -4.52 -23.01
CA LEU A 332 -1.88 -5.24 -22.72
C LEU A 332 -1.17 -5.65 -24.02
N PRO A 333 0.16 -5.40 -24.15
CA PRO A 333 0.94 -5.95 -25.26
C PRO A 333 1.10 -7.47 -25.11
N PRO A 334 1.48 -8.18 -26.18
CA PRO A 334 1.95 -9.56 -26.06
C PRO A 334 3.14 -9.65 -25.09
N PHE A 335 3.22 -10.73 -24.33
CA PHE A 335 4.32 -11.01 -23.41
C PHE A 335 5.32 -11.96 -24.06
N GLU A 336 6.57 -11.55 -24.10
CA GLU A 336 7.63 -12.38 -24.67
C GLU A 336 8.06 -13.47 -23.68
N ARG A 337 8.18 -14.69 -24.21
CA ARG A 337 8.76 -15.82 -23.47
C ARG A 337 10.27 -15.57 -23.28
N PRO A 338 10.85 -15.92 -22.13
CA PRO A 338 12.29 -15.83 -21.95
C PRO A 338 13.07 -16.62 -23.02
N PRO A 339 14.19 -16.08 -23.52
CA PRO A 339 14.92 -16.72 -24.59
C PRO A 339 15.59 -18.02 -24.12
N GLY A 340 15.78 -18.96 -25.05
CA GLY A 340 16.53 -20.21 -24.83
C GLY A 340 15.71 -21.35 -24.24
N LEU A 341 16.40 -22.37 -23.71
CA LEU A 341 15.77 -23.58 -23.17
C LEU A 341 14.93 -23.31 -21.92
N ALA A 342 15.29 -22.30 -21.12
CA ALA A 342 14.56 -21.92 -19.92
C ALA A 342 13.10 -21.58 -20.24
N GLY A 343 12.88 -20.71 -21.24
CA GLY A 343 11.53 -20.34 -21.67
C GLY A 343 10.72 -21.51 -22.25
N LEU A 344 11.36 -22.56 -22.77
CA LEU A 344 10.63 -23.73 -23.30
C LEU A 344 9.83 -24.45 -22.19
N PHE A 345 10.39 -24.48 -20.97
CA PHE A 345 9.77 -25.12 -19.80
C PHE A 345 8.93 -24.17 -18.95
N GLU A 346 8.99 -22.87 -19.24
CA GLU A 346 8.22 -21.86 -18.53
C GLU A 346 6.80 -21.83 -19.06
N THR A 347 5.85 -22.17 -18.18
CA THR A 347 4.42 -22.20 -18.50
C THR A 347 3.69 -20.97 -18.01
N GLU A 348 4.28 -20.22 -17.07
CA GLU A 348 3.66 -19.09 -16.41
C GLU A 348 4.71 -18.02 -16.05
N ALA A 349 4.32 -16.75 -16.16
CA ALA A 349 5.07 -15.61 -15.66
C ALA A 349 4.16 -14.70 -14.83
N VAL A 350 4.72 -14.09 -13.79
CA VAL A 350 4.02 -13.13 -12.92
C VAL A 350 4.57 -11.74 -13.16
N ILE A 351 3.69 -10.80 -13.45
CA ILE A 351 4.04 -9.40 -13.72
C ILE A 351 3.31 -8.52 -12.71
N ASP A 352 4.10 -7.94 -11.80
CA ASP A 352 3.60 -7.01 -10.80
C ASP A 352 3.72 -5.56 -11.33
N GLY A 353 2.74 -4.74 -10.99
CA GLY A 353 2.73 -3.31 -11.31
C GLY A 353 1.70 -2.55 -10.49
N ARG A 354 1.46 -1.29 -10.88
CA ARG A 354 0.54 -0.38 -10.20
C ARG A 354 -0.43 0.23 -11.21
N LEU A 355 -1.72 0.09 -10.94
CA LEU A 355 -2.78 0.80 -11.62
C LEU A 355 -2.97 2.14 -10.91
N ARG A 356 -2.47 3.20 -11.53
CA ARG A 356 -2.63 4.56 -11.07
C ARG A 356 -3.99 5.10 -11.51
N ILE A 357 -4.84 5.43 -10.54
CA ILE A 357 -6.11 6.12 -10.73
C ILE A 357 -5.89 7.57 -10.32
N ALA A 358 -5.92 8.48 -11.29
CA ALA A 358 -5.76 9.91 -11.07
C ALA A 358 -7.10 10.62 -11.28
N LEU A 359 -7.54 11.35 -10.26
CA LEU A 359 -8.64 12.29 -10.30
C LEU A 359 -8.08 13.66 -10.66
N ASN A 360 -8.52 14.22 -11.79
CA ASN A 360 -8.17 15.57 -12.23
C ASN A 360 -9.42 16.47 -12.19
N ASP A 361 -9.22 17.78 -12.24
CA ASP A 361 -10.30 18.77 -12.10
C ASP A 361 -11.15 18.49 -10.85
N LEU A 362 -10.46 18.05 -9.79
CA LEU A 362 -11.06 17.58 -8.56
C LEU A 362 -11.65 18.77 -7.81
N SER A 363 -12.94 18.68 -7.53
CA SER A 363 -13.65 19.63 -6.68
C SER A 363 -14.18 18.91 -5.46
N TYR A 364 -13.71 19.35 -4.30
CA TYR A 364 -14.15 18.87 -3.00
C TYR A 364 -15.12 19.86 -2.36
N ASP A 365 -16.01 19.31 -1.55
CA ASP A 365 -16.79 20.05 -0.57
C ASP A 365 -16.85 19.23 0.73
N LEU A 366 -17.22 19.84 1.85
CA LEU A 366 -17.49 19.07 3.06
C LEU A 366 -18.76 18.22 2.87
N ASP A 367 -18.71 16.98 3.34
CA ASP A 367 -19.88 16.12 3.35
C ASP A 367 -20.98 16.71 4.24
N ASP A 368 -22.23 16.68 3.79
CA ASP A 368 -23.34 17.33 4.49
C ASP A 368 -23.59 16.72 5.87
N ALA A 369 -23.40 15.39 6.00
CA ALA A 369 -23.52 14.70 7.27
C ALA A 369 -22.38 15.10 8.24
N PHE A 370 -21.20 15.40 7.71
CA PHE A 370 -20.12 15.95 8.53
C PHE A 370 -20.43 17.38 8.98
N VAL A 371 -20.92 18.25 8.10
CA VAL A 371 -21.28 19.63 8.46
C VAL A 371 -22.33 19.64 9.58
N GLU A 372 -23.36 18.81 9.49
CA GLU A 372 -24.38 18.69 10.54
C GLU A 372 -23.77 18.29 11.90
N LYS A 373 -22.83 17.34 11.89
CA LYS A 373 -22.14 16.89 13.11
C LYS A 373 -21.20 17.95 13.66
N ALA A 374 -20.44 18.61 12.79
CA ALA A 374 -19.58 19.73 13.15
C ALA A 374 -20.40 20.87 13.76
N ALA A 375 -21.57 21.18 13.21
CA ALA A 375 -22.51 22.13 13.77
C ALA A 375 -22.94 21.74 15.19
N ALA A 376 -23.16 20.45 15.46
CA ALA A 376 -23.53 19.99 16.80
C ALA A 376 -22.39 20.07 17.83
N VAL A 377 -21.13 20.22 17.39
CA VAL A 377 -19.94 20.33 18.24
C VAL A 377 -19.52 21.79 18.41
N PHE A 378 -19.40 22.53 17.31
CA PHE A 378 -18.87 23.90 17.26
C PHE A 378 -19.97 24.97 17.22
N GLY A 379 -21.13 24.62 16.66
CA GLY A 379 -22.30 25.47 16.62
C GLY A 379 -22.88 25.69 18.01
N GLY A 380 -22.89 26.94 18.46
CA GLY A 380 -23.52 27.34 19.72
C GLY A 380 -25.02 26.99 19.78
N SER A 381 -25.69 27.39 20.86
CA SER A 381 -27.13 27.14 21.11
C SER A 381 -28.11 27.80 20.12
N LEU A 382 -27.62 28.35 19.00
CA LEU A 382 -28.37 29.08 18.00
C LEU A 382 -28.12 28.48 16.61
N LEU A 383 -28.61 27.27 16.35
CA LEU A 383 -28.65 26.74 14.99
C LEU A 383 -29.96 25.99 14.77
N GLY A 384 -30.78 26.52 13.87
CA GLY A 384 -31.85 25.79 13.17
C GLY A 384 -31.39 25.43 11.75
N ASP A 385 -32.19 24.63 11.05
CA ASP A 385 -31.90 24.11 9.72
C ASP A 385 -31.54 25.23 8.72
N GLY A 386 -30.42 25.09 7.99
CA GLY A 386 -30.10 25.94 6.83
C GLY A 386 -28.90 26.90 6.94
N GLN A 387 -28.02 26.78 7.94
CA GLN A 387 -26.89 27.70 8.12
C GLN A 387 -25.50 27.05 7.93
N ARG A 388 -25.32 26.28 6.84
CA ARG A 388 -24.02 25.68 6.45
C ARG A 388 -22.87 26.69 6.54
N GLN A 389 -23.08 27.90 6.02
CA GLN A 389 -22.09 28.98 6.02
C GLN A 389 -21.64 29.38 7.44
N LEU A 390 -22.54 29.41 8.43
CA LEU A 390 -22.17 29.77 9.80
C LEU A 390 -21.37 28.67 10.50
N VAL A 391 -21.65 27.41 10.16
CA VAL A 391 -20.88 26.26 10.66
C VAL A 391 -19.49 26.27 10.05
N GLU A 392 -19.40 26.53 8.75
CA GLU A 392 -18.13 26.63 8.03
C GLU A 392 -17.27 27.80 8.55
N GLU A 393 -17.88 28.95 8.87
CA GLU A 393 -17.19 30.09 9.49
C GLU A 393 -16.62 29.79 10.88
N GLN A 394 -17.22 28.83 11.60
CA GLN A 394 -16.77 28.41 12.95
C GLN A 394 -15.76 27.27 12.91
N LEU A 395 -15.68 26.54 11.79
CA LEU A 395 -14.70 25.48 11.64
C LEU A 395 -13.29 26.06 11.49
N PRO A 396 -12.28 25.39 12.08
CA PRO A 396 -10.89 25.78 11.86
C PRO A 396 -10.53 25.76 10.37
N ARG A 397 -9.78 26.76 9.90
CA ARG A 397 -9.37 26.87 8.49
C ARG A 397 -8.64 25.64 7.95
N ILE A 398 -7.97 24.87 8.81
CA ILE A 398 -7.29 23.63 8.42
C ILE A 398 -8.25 22.57 7.84
N PHE A 399 -9.55 22.63 8.14
CA PHE A 399 -10.55 21.74 7.53
C PHE A 399 -10.81 22.05 6.05
N PHE A 400 -10.48 23.26 5.58
CA PHE A 400 -10.72 23.74 4.22
C PHE A 400 -9.48 23.72 3.33
N ASP A 401 -8.34 23.21 3.81
CA ASP A 401 -7.11 23.14 3.02
C ASP A 401 -7.26 22.28 1.74
N TYR A 402 -8.35 21.52 1.64
CA TYR A 402 -8.72 20.80 0.43
C TYR A 402 -9.08 21.67 -0.77
N GLU A 403 -9.47 22.93 -0.55
CA GLU A 403 -9.89 23.83 -1.63
C GLU A 403 -8.76 24.11 -2.63
N ALA A 404 -7.51 23.95 -2.19
CA ALA A 404 -6.33 24.11 -3.03
C ALA A 404 -5.96 22.83 -3.82
N ILE A 405 -6.69 21.73 -3.64
CA ILE A 405 -6.40 20.44 -4.29
C ILE A 405 -7.23 20.33 -5.56
N ASP A 406 -6.57 20.31 -6.71
CA ASP A 406 -7.19 20.11 -8.03
C ASP A 406 -7.02 18.68 -8.57
N SER A 407 -6.21 17.86 -7.88
CA SER A 407 -5.87 16.52 -8.32
C SER A 407 -5.51 15.60 -7.16
N ALA A 408 -5.85 14.31 -7.31
CA ALA A 408 -5.50 13.27 -6.35
C ALA A 408 -5.15 11.98 -7.08
N VAL A 409 -4.22 11.21 -6.52
CA VAL A 409 -3.73 9.98 -7.13
C VAL A 409 -3.88 8.83 -6.13
N THR A 410 -4.42 7.71 -6.61
CA THR A 410 -4.50 6.44 -5.89
C THR A 410 -3.77 5.38 -6.69
N ASP A 411 -2.82 4.69 -6.06
CA ASP A 411 -2.06 3.63 -6.71
C ASP A 411 -2.53 2.26 -6.22
N VAL A 412 -3.19 1.50 -7.08
CA VAL A 412 -3.67 0.15 -6.78
C VAL A 412 -2.65 -0.89 -7.24
N PRO A 413 -2.07 -1.72 -6.35
CA PRO A 413 -1.19 -2.79 -6.79
C PRO A 413 -1.97 -3.83 -7.58
N MET A 414 -1.35 -4.36 -8.63
CA MET A 414 -1.97 -5.36 -9.49
C MET A 414 -0.94 -6.36 -9.98
N ARG A 415 -1.41 -7.58 -10.18
CA ARG A 415 -0.62 -8.75 -10.56
C ARG A 415 -1.27 -9.41 -11.76
N LEU A 416 -0.51 -9.56 -12.83
CA LEU A 416 -0.90 -10.31 -14.01
C LEU A 416 -0.23 -11.69 -13.96
N VAL A 417 -1.02 -12.75 -14.06
CA VAL A 417 -0.54 -14.12 -14.18
C VAL A 417 -0.70 -14.55 -15.63
N VAL A 418 0.42 -14.58 -16.34
CA VAL A 418 0.50 -14.82 -17.78
C VAL A 418 0.84 -16.27 -18.04
N ARG A 419 0.06 -16.96 -18.86
CA ARG A 419 0.32 -18.34 -19.30
C ARG A 419 0.85 -18.39 -20.72
N PHE A 420 1.92 -19.15 -20.90
CA PHE A 420 2.51 -19.44 -22.20
C PHE A 420 1.94 -20.75 -22.75
N SER A 421 1.76 -20.80 -24.07
CA SER A 421 1.34 -22.00 -24.80
C SER A 421 2.34 -23.15 -24.64
N SER A 422 1.86 -24.36 -24.38
CA SER A 422 2.70 -25.56 -24.36
C SER A 422 3.12 -26.05 -25.74
N LEU A 423 2.67 -25.40 -26.83
CA LEU A 423 2.94 -25.82 -28.20
C LEU A 423 4.45 -25.92 -28.52
N PRO A 424 5.32 -24.95 -28.16
CA PRO A 424 6.76 -25.06 -28.42
C PRO A 424 7.40 -26.27 -27.71
N LEU A 425 6.93 -26.60 -26.50
CA LEU A 425 7.39 -27.77 -25.75
C LEU A 425 6.98 -29.06 -26.46
N TYR A 426 5.74 -29.16 -26.95
CA TYR A 426 5.30 -30.32 -27.73
C TYR A 426 6.05 -30.46 -29.05
N LEU A 427 6.32 -29.36 -29.75
CA LEU A 427 7.12 -29.37 -30.97
C LEU A 427 8.56 -29.82 -30.71
N ALA A 428 9.19 -29.33 -29.63
CA ALA A 428 10.53 -29.75 -29.23
C ALA A 428 10.58 -31.23 -28.86
N ALA A 429 9.59 -31.72 -28.09
CA ALA A 429 9.47 -33.13 -27.75
C ALA A 429 9.26 -34.00 -29.02
N GLY A 430 8.40 -33.56 -29.93
CA GLY A 430 8.17 -34.23 -31.22
C GLY A 430 9.42 -34.28 -32.10
N ALA A 431 10.18 -33.18 -32.17
CA ALA A 431 11.44 -33.12 -32.90
C ALA A 431 12.51 -34.06 -32.30
N LEU A 432 12.59 -34.14 -30.97
CA LEU A 432 13.48 -35.07 -30.28
C LEU A 432 13.11 -36.52 -30.59
N LEU A 433 11.82 -36.87 -30.55
CA LEU A 433 11.35 -38.21 -30.91
C LEU A 433 11.65 -38.56 -32.37
N ALA A 434 11.45 -37.62 -33.30
CA ALA A 434 11.77 -37.80 -34.71
C ALA A 434 13.28 -38.01 -34.93
N LEU A 435 14.13 -37.26 -34.22
CA LEU A 435 15.58 -37.41 -34.26
C LEU A 435 16.01 -38.79 -33.74
N LEU A 436 15.46 -39.22 -32.60
CA LEU A 436 15.73 -40.55 -32.03
C LEU A 436 15.29 -41.66 -32.97
N ALA A 437 14.13 -41.52 -33.64
CA ALA A 437 13.66 -42.47 -34.64
C ALA A 437 14.58 -42.52 -35.87
N ALA A 438 15.08 -41.37 -36.35
CA ALA A 438 16.02 -41.31 -37.46
C ALA A 438 17.37 -41.96 -37.11
N VAL A 439 17.90 -41.69 -35.91
CA VAL A 439 19.12 -42.36 -35.40
C VAL A 439 18.88 -43.87 -35.26
N GLY A 440 17.75 -44.28 -34.70
CA GLY A 440 17.36 -45.68 -34.59
C GLY A 440 17.26 -46.38 -35.95
N ALA A 441 16.67 -45.72 -36.94
CA ALA A 441 16.59 -46.22 -38.31
C ALA A 441 17.97 -46.34 -38.96
N LEU A 442 18.87 -45.37 -38.76
CA LEU A 442 20.26 -45.44 -39.23
C LEU A 442 21.03 -46.59 -38.57
N VAL A 443 20.91 -46.77 -37.25
CA VAL A 443 21.53 -47.88 -36.52
C VAL A 443 20.96 -49.22 -37.02
N TRP A 444 19.65 -49.31 -37.22
CA TRP A 444 19.02 -50.50 -37.79
C TRP A 444 19.50 -50.79 -39.22
N LEU A 445 19.58 -49.78 -40.08
CA LEU A 445 20.10 -49.92 -41.44
C LEU A 445 21.58 -50.34 -41.47
N ALA A 446 22.39 -49.84 -40.53
CA ALA A 446 23.81 -50.19 -40.42
C ALA A 446 24.04 -51.60 -39.88
N THR A 447 23.21 -52.06 -38.95
CA THR A 447 23.32 -53.38 -38.31
C THR A 447 22.61 -54.49 -39.08
N ARG A 448 21.64 -54.15 -39.94
CA ARG A 448 20.93 -55.11 -40.79
C ARG A 448 21.88 -55.72 -41.82
N ALA A 449 22.03 -57.04 -41.77
CA ALA A 449 22.79 -57.78 -42.76
C ALA A 449 22.01 -57.83 -44.09
N ARG A 450 22.70 -57.57 -45.21
CA ARG A 450 22.13 -57.59 -46.56
C ARG A 450 22.83 -58.64 -47.40
N THR A 451 22.05 -59.28 -48.27
CA THR A 451 22.58 -60.30 -49.17
C THR A 451 23.05 -59.63 -50.45
N TYR A 452 24.35 -59.76 -50.74
CA TYR A 452 24.98 -59.24 -51.94
C TYR A 452 25.42 -60.40 -52.83
N THR A 453 25.18 -60.28 -54.13
CA THR A 453 25.80 -61.14 -55.13
C THR A 453 27.01 -60.41 -55.67
N VAL A 454 28.20 -60.97 -55.48
CA VAL A 454 29.49 -60.32 -55.78
C VAL A 454 30.25 -61.20 -56.75
N ALA A 455 30.68 -60.62 -57.87
CA ALA A 455 31.58 -61.27 -58.82
C ALA A 455 33.03 -60.94 -58.45
N ALA A 456 33.82 -61.96 -58.13
CA ALA A 456 35.23 -61.82 -57.76
C ALA A 456 36.02 -62.99 -58.39
N GLY A 457 37.15 -62.72 -59.05
CA GLY A 457 37.99 -63.74 -59.69
C GLY A 457 37.25 -64.74 -60.60
N GLY A 458 36.24 -64.29 -61.36
CA GLY A 458 35.47 -65.12 -62.29
C GLY A 458 34.32 -65.94 -61.68
N SER A 459 34.13 -65.94 -60.36
CA SER A 459 33.02 -66.63 -59.67
C SER A 459 32.02 -65.65 -59.03
N SER A 460 30.75 -66.07 -58.94
CA SER A 460 29.67 -65.32 -58.30
C SER A 460 29.41 -65.87 -56.89
N HIS A 461 29.60 -65.03 -55.88
CA HIS A 461 29.41 -65.39 -54.47
C HIS A 461 28.22 -64.64 -53.88
N ARG A 462 27.36 -65.36 -53.15
CA ARG A 462 26.24 -64.76 -52.40
C ARG A 462 26.64 -64.59 -50.95
N LEU A 463 26.89 -63.36 -50.53
CA LEU A 463 27.41 -63.03 -49.20
C LEU A 463 26.37 -62.27 -48.40
N LEU A 464 26.20 -62.62 -47.12
CA LEU A 464 25.42 -61.85 -46.17
C LEU A 464 26.36 -60.92 -45.39
N LEU A 465 26.33 -59.62 -45.68
CA LEU A 465 27.26 -58.64 -45.12
C LEU A 465 26.49 -57.52 -44.41
N ARG A 466 26.97 -57.13 -43.22
CA ARG A 466 26.59 -55.87 -42.55
C ARG A 466 27.43 -54.71 -43.07
N SER A 467 26.99 -53.47 -42.83
CA SER A 467 27.80 -52.30 -43.15
C SER A 467 29.13 -52.35 -42.39
N GLY A 468 30.25 -52.16 -43.10
CA GLY A 468 31.60 -52.23 -42.55
C GLY A 468 32.15 -53.64 -42.29
N GLN A 469 31.33 -54.69 -42.42
CA GLN A 469 31.80 -56.07 -42.29
C GLN A 469 32.57 -56.47 -43.55
N ALA A 470 33.79 -56.97 -43.36
CA ALA A 470 34.63 -57.48 -44.44
C ALA A 470 34.71 -59.01 -44.40
N VAL A 471 34.58 -59.64 -45.56
CA VAL A 471 34.76 -61.08 -45.75
C VAL A 471 35.70 -61.29 -46.93
N THR A 472 36.64 -62.22 -46.80
CA THR A 472 37.53 -62.60 -47.89
C THR A 472 36.90 -63.74 -48.68
N VAL A 473 36.84 -63.61 -50.00
CA VAL A 473 36.41 -64.66 -50.94
C VAL A 473 37.56 -65.00 -51.89
N GLU A 474 37.62 -66.25 -52.32
CA GLU A 474 38.65 -66.77 -53.22
C GLU A 474 38.02 -67.02 -54.61
N GLY A 475 38.66 -66.49 -55.65
CA GLY A 475 38.24 -66.63 -57.04
C GLY A 475 38.63 -67.99 -57.65
N LEU A 476 38.09 -68.30 -58.82
CA LEU A 476 38.42 -69.53 -59.56
C LEU A 476 39.89 -69.59 -60.02
N ASP A 477 40.55 -68.43 -60.08
CA ASP A 477 41.96 -68.25 -60.39
C ASP A 477 42.88 -68.30 -59.15
N GLY A 478 42.33 -68.58 -57.95
CA GLY A 478 43.07 -68.61 -56.68
C GLY A 478 43.37 -67.23 -56.08
N SER A 479 42.89 -66.15 -56.71
CA SER A 479 43.06 -64.79 -56.19
C SER A 479 42.12 -64.51 -55.01
N ARG A 480 42.60 -63.81 -53.98
CA ARG A 480 41.80 -63.45 -52.80
C ARG A 480 41.30 -62.02 -52.90
N HIS A 481 40.00 -61.84 -52.70
CA HIS A 481 39.35 -60.54 -52.71
C HIS A 481 38.69 -60.25 -51.36
N ARG A 482 38.99 -59.08 -50.79
CA ARG A 482 38.31 -58.57 -49.59
C ARG A 482 37.06 -57.81 -50.01
N VAL A 483 35.90 -58.33 -49.64
CA VAL A 483 34.61 -57.71 -49.91
C VAL A 483 34.10 -57.06 -48.63
N THR A 484 33.88 -55.75 -48.65
CA THR A 484 33.37 -54.98 -47.50
C THR A 484 31.97 -54.46 -47.78
N GLY A 485 31.03 -54.76 -46.88
CA GLY A 485 29.65 -54.28 -46.97
C GLY A 485 29.59 -52.75 -46.80
N ARG A 486 28.73 -52.08 -47.57
CA ARG A 486 28.48 -50.64 -47.47
C ARG A 486 27.08 -50.35 -46.97
N LEU A 487 26.92 -49.22 -46.27
CA LEU A 487 25.61 -48.77 -45.77
C LEU A 487 24.61 -48.52 -46.92
N PHE A 488 25.10 -47.94 -48.02
CA PHE A 488 24.37 -47.72 -49.26
C PHE A 488 25.24 -48.14 -50.46
N GLY A 489 24.62 -48.72 -51.49
CA GLY A 489 25.29 -49.14 -52.73
C GLY A 489 25.92 -50.54 -52.70
N ALA A 490 26.64 -50.87 -53.77
CA ALA A 490 27.35 -52.14 -53.94
C ALA A 490 28.53 -52.27 -52.95
N PRO A 491 28.88 -53.49 -52.51
CA PRO A 491 30.01 -53.71 -51.62
C PRO A 491 31.33 -53.34 -52.31
N SER A 492 32.29 -52.84 -51.55
CA SER A 492 33.63 -52.54 -52.09
C SER A 492 34.46 -53.82 -52.15
N ILE A 493 35.10 -54.03 -53.30
CA ILE A 493 35.95 -55.18 -53.56
C ILE A 493 37.38 -54.67 -53.72
N HIS A 494 38.30 -55.16 -52.90
CA HIS A 494 39.71 -54.86 -53.01
C HIS A 494 40.51 -56.17 -53.14
N PRO A 495 41.60 -56.20 -53.92
CA PRO A 495 42.54 -57.32 -53.87
C PRO A 495 43.06 -57.46 -52.45
N SER A 496 43.00 -58.66 -51.89
CA SER A 496 43.70 -58.97 -50.63
C SER A 496 45.15 -59.24 -50.97
N THR A 497 46.06 -58.42 -50.46
CA THR A 497 47.48 -58.76 -50.38
C THR A 497 47.70 -60.00 -49.53
#